data_AF-A0A081XME1-F1
#
_entry.id   AF-A0A081XME1-F1
#
_cell.length_a   1.000
_cell.length_b   1.000
_cell.length_c   1.000
_cell.angle_alpha   90.00
_cell.angle_beta   90.00
_cell.angle_gamma   90.00
#
_symmetry.space_group_name_H-M   'P 1'
#
loop_
_entity.id
_entity.type
_entity.pdbx_description
1 polymer ?
#
loop_
_entity_poly.entity_id
_entity_poly.type
_entity_poly.pdbx_seq_one_letter_code
_entity_poly.pdbx_strand_id
1 'polypeptide(L)'
;MRRGGTSRAWAAAWAAPLTAALLAALTVTGCDTTGSGRAGRDPSADADGGRTASPSPRVTSDEDLCAELVGHWSRQVLDGDTYGDYQSMGLSGGQYDILREVVDSARAARRQGTPDVGRLIDREAREGCAEWYRAGGPGEGPWQ
;
A
#
# COMPACT_ATOMS: atom_id res chain seq x y z
N MET A 1 -40.86 17.05 -18.58
CA MET A 1 -40.13 18.08 -17.80
C MET A 1 -40.35 17.81 -16.32
N ARG A 2 -39.34 18.11 -15.49
CA ARG A 2 -39.27 18.10 -14.01
C ARG A 2 -38.73 16.84 -13.30
N ARG A 3 -37.46 17.01 -12.91
CA ARG A 3 -36.72 16.41 -11.78
C ARG A 3 -37.37 16.72 -10.42
N GLY A 4 -37.07 15.90 -9.43
CA GLY A 4 -37.12 16.21 -7.99
C GLY A 4 -37.37 14.93 -7.19
N GLY A 5 -36.48 14.35 -6.39
CA GLY A 5 -35.34 14.92 -5.68
C GLY A 5 -35.78 15.41 -4.30
N THR A 6 -35.86 14.51 -3.31
CA THR A 6 -35.93 14.88 -1.90
C THR A 6 -34.94 14.05 -1.10
N SER A 7 -33.90 14.75 -0.68
CA SER A 7 -32.83 14.31 0.20
C SER A 7 -33.30 14.17 1.65
N ARG A 8 -32.76 13.14 2.31
CA ARG A 8 -32.16 13.12 3.67
C ARG A 8 -32.79 13.99 4.76
N ALA A 9 -33.27 13.32 5.81
CA ALA A 9 -33.30 13.88 7.16
C ALA A 9 -33.07 12.75 8.18
N TRP A 10 -31.81 12.43 8.49
CA TRP A 10 -31.48 11.66 9.70
C TRP A 10 -30.75 12.59 10.65
N ALA A 11 -31.36 12.72 11.82
CA ALA A 11 -31.09 13.69 12.85
C ALA A 11 -29.71 13.49 13.48
N ALA A 12 -29.09 14.62 13.81
CA ALA A 12 -27.99 14.71 14.74
C ALA A 12 -28.44 14.29 16.14
N ALA A 13 -27.61 13.52 16.85
CA ALA A 13 -27.65 13.41 18.30
C ALA A 13 -26.21 13.45 18.81
N TRP A 14 -25.94 14.48 19.62
CA TRP A 14 -24.67 14.79 20.23
C TRP A 14 -24.49 13.99 21.52
N ALA A 15 -23.27 13.55 21.82
CA ALA A 15 -22.77 13.44 23.18
C ALA A 15 -21.24 13.31 23.18
N ALA A 16 -20.54 14.38 23.57
CA ALA A 16 -19.16 14.31 24.04
C ALA A 16 -19.14 13.97 25.54
N PRO A 17 -18.06 13.33 26.02
CA PRO A 17 -17.29 14.01 27.06
C PRO A 17 -15.77 13.89 26.90
N LEU A 18 -15.12 14.93 27.42
CA LEU A 18 -13.69 15.14 27.62
C LEU A 18 -13.09 14.12 28.59
N THR A 19 -11.89 13.59 28.29
CA THR A 19 -10.85 13.36 29.32
C THR A 19 -9.46 13.46 28.71
N ALA A 20 -8.70 14.39 29.26
CA ALA A 20 -7.29 14.62 29.04
C ALA A 20 -6.42 13.54 29.70
N ALA A 21 -5.29 13.19 29.08
CA ALA A 21 -4.07 12.80 29.79
C ALA A 21 -2.87 12.94 28.86
N LEU A 22 -2.10 14.00 29.09
CA LEU A 22 -0.82 14.31 28.50
C LEU A 22 0.29 13.45 29.15
N LEU A 23 1.32 13.11 28.36
CA LEU A 23 2.71 12.82 28.72
C LEU A 23 3.09 11.38 29.15
N ALA A 24 3.82 10.70 28.27
CA ALA A 24 4.96 9.87 28.66
C ALA A 24 6.11 10.09 27.67
N ALA A 25 7.20 10.63 28.18
CA ALA A 25 8.44 10.91 27.47
C ALA A 25 9.20 9.60 27.18
N LEU A 26 9.63 9.42 25.93
CA LEU A 26 10.58 8.38 25.54
C LEU A 26 11.92 9.04 25.25
N THR A 27 12.82 9.04 26.22
CA THR A 27 14.24 9.33 26.02
C THR A 27 14.95 8.06 25.56
N VAL A 28 15.20 7.92 24.25
CA VAL A 28 16.18 6.95 23.73
C VAL A 28 17.46 7.72 23.44
N THR A 29 18.36 7.72 24.43
CA THR A 29 19.77 8.06 24.26
C THR A 29 20.57 6.77 24.27
N GLY A 30 21.29 6.51 23.18
CA GLY A 30 22.17 5.36 23.06
C GLY A 30 22.88 5.34 21.70
N CYS A 31 23.67 6.37 21.42
CA CYS A 31 24.76 6.27 20.46
C CYS A 31 26.03 5.93 21.24
N ASP A 32 26.58 4.74 21.04
CA ASP A 32 28.02 4.53 21.23
C ASP A 32 28.57 3.72 20.05
N THR A 33 29.03 4.49 19.07
CA THR A 33 30.06 4.11 18.13
C THR A 33 31.40 4.25 18.86
N THR A 34 32.19 3.17 18.94
CA THR A 34 33.64 3.12 18.69
C THR A 34 34.27 1.98 19.50
N GLY A 35 34.51 0.86 18.82
CA GLY A 35 35.41 -0.20 19.26
C GLY A 35 36.41 -0.49 18.15
N SER A 36 37.40 0.40 18.00
CA SER A 36 38.53 0.23 17.10
C SER A 36 39.41 -0.91 17.62
N GLY A 37 39.47 -2.01 16.88
CA GLY A 37 40.35 -3.15 17.15
C GLY A 37 40.95 -3.66 15.85
N ARG A 38 41.93 -2.94 15.30
CA ARG A 38 42.73 -3.37 14.14
C ARG A 38 44.07 -3.88 14.66
N ALA A 39 44.30 -5.20 14.63
CA ALA A 39 45.56 -5.85 14.25
C ALA A 39 45.53 -7.34 14.62
N GLY A 40 45.71 -8.18 13.61
CA GLY A 40 45.87 -9.63 13.75
C GLY A 40 45.84 -10.27 12.36
N ARG A 41 46.94 -10.09 11.61
CA ARG A 41 47.13 -10.63 10.26
C ARG A 41 47.58 -12.11 10.35
N ASP A 42 46.80 -12.95 9.67
CA ASP A 42 47.04 -14.29 9.07
C ASP A 42 47.35 -15.50 9.99
N PRO A 43 46.75 -16.67 9.66
CA PRO A 43 47.38 -17.52 8.64
C PRO A 43 46.44 -17.97 7.50
N SER A 44 47.07 -18.25 6.37
CA SER A 44 46.54 -18.84 5.13
C SER A 44 45.65 -20.07 5.34
N ALA A 45 44.54 -20.12 4.61
CA ALA A 45 43.96 -21.37 4.11
C ALA A 45 43.00 -21.07 2.96
N ASP A 46 43.23 -21.74 1.84
CA ASP A 46 42.39 -21.80 0.66
C ASP A 46 40.91 -22.05 1.03
N ALA A 47 40.04 -21.16 0.58
CA ALA A 47 38.62 -21.44 0.48
C ALA A 47 38.11 -20.78 -0.79
N ASP A 48 37.80 -21.63 -1.77
CA ASP A 48 36.99 -21.36 -2.95
C ASP A 48 35.56 -21.02 -2.48
N GLY A 49 35.44 -19.89 -1.79
CA GLY A 49 34.20 -19.34 -1.29
C GLY A 49 33.58 -18.56 -2.42
N GLY A 50 32.76 -19.25 -3.22
CA GLY A 50 31.83 -18.60 -4.12
C GLY A 50 31.10 -17.51 -3.35
N ARG A 51 31.53 -16.26 -3.54
CA ARG A 51 30.90 -15.10 -2.93
C ARG A 51 29.52 -15.04 -3.58
N THR A 52 28.52 -15.57 -2.89
CA THR A 52 27.13 -15.32 -3.22
C THR A 52 26.97 -13.80 -3.17
N ALA A 53 27.01 -13.17 -4.34
CA ALA A 53 26.82 -11.74 -4.45
C ALA A 53 25.49 -11.43 -3.78
N SER A 54 25.52 -10.63 -2.72
CA SER A 54 24.30 -10.19 -2.04
C SER A 54 23.42 -9.51 -3.09
N PRO A 55 22.15 -9.92 -3.26
CA PRO A 55 21.29 -9.31 -4.26
C PRO A 55 21.25 -7.81 -4.00
N SER A 56 21.61 -7.02 -5.03
CA SER A 56 21.53 -5.57 -4.91
C SER A 56 20.05 -5.17 -4.76
N PRO A 57 19.74 -4.17 -3.91
CA PRO A 57 18.38 -3.65 -3.79
C PRO A 57 17.86 -3.29 -5.18
N ARG A 58 16.73 -3.88 -5.58
CA ARG A 58 16.05 -3.46 -6.81
C ARG A 58 15.25 -2.21 -6.49
N VAL A 59 15.44 -1.15 -7.27
CA VAL A 59 14.55 0.00 -7.22
C VAL A 59 13.24 -0.45 -7.87
N THR A 60 12.18 -0.60 -7.07
CA THR A 60 10.82 -0.75 -7.55
C THR A 60 10.38 0.57 -8.16
N SER A 61 9.80 0.56 -9.36
CA SER A 61 9.18 1.78 -9.89
C SER A 61 7.92 2.14 -9.08
N ASP A 62 7.52 3.41 -9.08
CA ASP A 62 6.30 3.83 -8.38
C ASP A 62 5.04 3.20 -9.01
N GLU A 63 5.10 2.84 -10.29
CA GLU A 63 4.07 2.08 -11.00
C GLU A 63 3.98 0.63 -10.49
N ASP A 64 5.12 -0.05 -10.35
CA ASP A 64 5.15 -1.41 -9.80
C ASP A 64 4.65 -1.42 -8.35
N LEU A 65 5.04 -0.42 -7.55
CA LEU A 65 4.57 -0.28 -6.17
C LEU A 65 3.05 -0.05 -6.12
N CYS A 66 2.51 0.78 -7.01
CA CYS A 66 1.06 0.95 -7.16
C CYS A 66 0.36 -0.40 -7.41
N ALA A 67 0.87 -1.19 -8.35
CA ALA A 67 0.27 -2.48 -8.71
C ALA A 67 0.34 -3.48 -7.54
N GLU A 68 1.45 -3.52 -6.81
CA GLU A 68 1.60 -4.36 -5.62
C GLU A 68 0.61 -3.98 -4.50
N LEU A 69 0.49 -2.68 -4.19
CA LEU A 69 -0.43 -2.18 -3.17
C LEU A 69 -1.89 -2.44 -3.53
N VAL A 70 -2.29 -2.10 -4.76
CA VAL A 70 -3.66 -2.33 -5.25
C VAL A 70 -3.99 -3.82 -5.26
N GLY A 71 -3.08 -4.68 -5.73
CA GLY A 71 -3.28 -6.11 -5.75
C GLY A 71 -3.38 -6.73 -4.35
N HIS A 72 -2.56 -6.27 -3.41
CA HIS A 72 -2.62 -6.68 -2.00
C HIS A 72 -3.99 -6.36 -1.39
N TRP A 73 -4.39 -5.09 -1.42
CA TRP A 73 -5.66 -4.66 -0.82
C TRP A 73 -6.88 -5.24 -1.53
N SER A 74 -6.81 -5.50 -2.84
CA SER A 74 -7.89 -6.16 -3.57
C SER A 74 -8.17 -7.55 -3.00
N ARG A 75 -7.13 -8.33 -2.73
CA ARG A 75 -7.26 -9.65 -2.10
C ARG A 75 -7.83 -9.54 -0.69
N GLN A 76 -7.30 -8.63 0.12
CA GLN A 76 -7.74 -8.38 1.48
C GLN A 76 -9.25 -8.06 1.54
N VAL A 77 -9.72 -7.12 0.70
CA VAL A 77 -11.13 -6.71 0.63
C VAL A 77 -12.03 -7.83 0.09
N LEU A 78 -11.54 -8.68 -0.80
CA LEU A 78 -12.30 -9.82 -1.31
C LEU A 78 -12.48 -10.93 -0.29
N ASP A 79 -11.56 -11.06 0.67
CA ASP A 79 -11.57 -12.14 1.66
C ASP A 79 -12.41 -11.82 2.92
N GLY A 80 -13.09 -10.67 2.93
CA GLY A 80 -14.12 -10.33 3.90
C GLY A 80 -13.90 -9.00 4.61
N ASP A 81 -12.77 -8.33 4.37
CA ASP A 81 -12.55 -7.01 4.91
C ASP A 81 -13.36 -5.95 4.14
N THR A 82 -13.88 -4.99 4.89
CA THR A 82 -14.49 -3.79 4.28
C THR A 82 -13.38 -2.91 3.71
N TYR A 83 -13.72 -2.00 2.81
CA TYR A 83 -12.76 -0.97 2.42
C TYR A 83 -12.31 -0.19 3.66
N GLY A 84 -11.00 -0.13 3.91
CA GLY A 84 -10.43 0.87 4.80
C GLY A 84 -10.58 2.26 4.19
N ASP A 85 -10.38 3.32 4.98
CA ASP A 85 -10.10 4.61 4.38
C ASP A 85 -8.75 4.52 3.63
N TYR A 86 -8.65 5.24 2.51
CA TYR A 86 -7.48 5.11 1.64
C TYR A 86 -6.16 5.48 2.33
N GLN A 87 -6.20 6.33 3.36
CA GLN A 87 -5.02 6.74 4.11
C GLN A 87 -4.52 5.63 5.04
N SER A 88 -5.43 4.94 5.74
CA SER A 88 -5.08 3.76 6.55
C SER A 88 -4.49 2.63 5.71
N MET A 89 -4.86 2.55 4.44
CA MET A 89 -4.31 1.57 3.49
C MET A 89 -2.99 2.03 2.83
N GLY A 90 -2.54 3.26 3.09
CA GLY A 90 -1.36 3.84 2.45
C GLY A 90 -1.53 4.08 0.95
N LEU A 91 -2.77 4.21 0.48
CA LEU A 91 -3.09 4.45 -0.93
C LEU A 91 -3.30 5.95 -1.17
N SER A 92 -2.93 6.43 -2.35
CA SER A 92 -3.45 7.71 -2.84
C SER A 92 -4.92 7.60 -3.28
N GLY A 93 -5.59 8.73 -3.51
CA GLY A 93 -6.95 8.74 -4.05
C GLY A 93 -7.08 7.97 -5.37
N GLY A 94 -6.18 8.21 -6.34
CA GLY A 94 -6.19 7.51 -7.63
C GLY A 94 -5.93 6.01 -7.50
N GLN A 95 -4.99 5.60 -6.65
CA GLN A 95 -4.77 4.18 -6.35
C GLN A 95 -6.01 3.53 -5.72
N TYR A 96 -6.75 4.26 -4.88
CA TYR A 96 -7.99 3.78 -4.28
C TYR A 96 -9.14 3.69 -5.29
N ASP A 97 -9.16 4.54 -6.33
CA ASP A 97 -10.08 4.39 -7.46
C ASP A 97 -9.82 3.07 -8.20
N ILE A 98 -8.56 2.81 -8.56
CA ILE A 98 -8.15 1.57 -9.24
C ILE A 98 -8.51 0.35 -8.37
N LEU A 99 -8.22 0.39 -7.07
CA LEU A 99 -8.60 -0.68 -6.13
C LEU A 99 -10.10 -1.04 -6.23
N ARG A 100 -10.97 -0.03 -6.25
CA ARG A 100 -12.43 -0.26 -6.29
C ARG A 100 -12.86 -0.94 -7.58
N GLU A 101 -12.28 -0.55 -8.71
CA GLU A 101 -12.57 -1.16 -10.01
C GLU A 101 -12.09 -2.62 -10.07
N VAL A 102 -10.87 -2.90 -9.62
CA VAL A 102 -10.30 -4.25 -9.57
C VAL A 102 -11.14 -5.16 -8.66
N VAL A 103 -11.53 -4.69 -7.47
CA VAL A 103 -12.37 -5.46 -6.55
C VAL A 103 -13.74 -5.74 -7.16
N ASP A 104 -14.35 -4.79 -7.84
CA ASP A 104 -15.65 -4.98 -8.48
C ASP A 104 -15.57 -6.01 -9.62
N SER A 105 -14.53 -5.96 -10.46
CA SER A 105 -14.24 -6.97 -11.49
C SER A 105 -14.01 -8.35 -10.86
N ALA A 106 -13.17 -8.43 -9.83
CA ALA A 106 -12.86 -9.68 -9.14
C ALA A 106 -14.08 -10.31 -8.45
N ARG A 107 -14.97 -9.48 -7.86
CA ARG A 107 -16.27 -9.95 -7.33
C ARG A 107 -17.15 -10.52 -8.44
N ALA A 108 -17.18 -9.88 -9.61
CA ALA A 108 -17.89 -10.40 -10.76
C ALA A 108 -17.31 -11.73 -11.25
N ALA A 109 -15.98 -11.85 -11.30
CA ALA A 109 -15.28 -13.07 -11.69
C ALA A 109 -15.55 -14.22 -10.70
N ARG A 110 -15.56 -13.96 -9.38
CA ARG A 110 -15.95 -14.95 -8.34
C ARG A 110 -17.37 -15.47 -8.56
N ARG A 111 -18.33 -14.58 -8.83
CA ARG A 111 -19.73 -14.97 -9.12
C ARG A 111 -19.87 -15.83 -10.38
N GLN A 112 -18.98 -15.63 -11.36
CA GLN A 112 -18.93 -16.40 -12.60
C GLN A 112 -18.19 -17.74 -12.45
N GLY A 113 -17.62 -18.03 -11.27
CA GLY A 113 -16.83 -19.24 -11.05
C GLY A 113 -15.48 -19.22 -11.76
N THR A 114 -14.92 -18.03 -12.02
CA THR A 114 -13.63 -17.89 -12.71
C THR A 114 -12.53 -18.54 -11.87
N PRO A 115 -11.76 -19.49 -12.44
CA PRO A 115 -10.59 -20.03 -11.75
C PRO A 115 -9.52 -18.94 -11.62
N ASP A 116 -8.84 -18.90 -10.48
CA ASP A 116 -7.69 -18.01 -10.25
C ASP A 116 -8.00 -16.50 -10.39
N VAL A 117 -8.94 -16.03 -9.58
CA VAL A 117 -9.25 -14.60 -9.44
C VAL A 117 -8.02 -13.78 -8.99
N GLY A 118 -7.05 -14.40 -8.34
CA GLY A 118 -5.78 -13.77 -7.96
C GLY A 118 -5.00 -13.24 -9.16
N ARG A 119 -4.87 -14.03 -10.23
CA ARG A 119 -4.21 -13.56 -11.45
C ARG A 119 -4.99 -12.47 -12.19
N LEU A 120 -6.31 -12.47 -12.11
CA LEU A 120 -7.12 -11.37 -12.65
C LEU A 120 -6.81 -10.06 -11.91
N ILE A 121 -6.79 -10.10 -10.57
CA ILE A 121 -6.43 -8.95 -9.73
C ILE A 121 -5.06 -8.41 -10.10
N ASP A 122 -4.04 -9.27 -10.19
CA ASP A 122 -2.67 -8.83 -10.48
C ASP A 122 -2.55 -8.20 -11.87
N ARG A 123 -3.28 -8.72 -12.86
CA ARG A 123 -3.29 -8.15 -14.21
C ARG A 123 -3.97 -6.78 -14.23
N GLU A 124 -5.18 -6.68 -13.69
CA GLU A 124 -5.95 -5.44 -13.72
C GLU A 124 -5.30 -4.34 -12.88
N ALA A 125 -4.69 -4.69 -11.74
CA ALA A 125 -3.91 -3.74 -10.94
C ALA A 125 -2.74 -3.15 -11.74
N ARG A 126 -1.99 -3.99 -12.48
CA ARG A 126 -0.89 -3.53 -13.34
C ARG A 126 -1.40 -2.64 -14.47
N GLU A 127 -2.45 -3.07 -15.17
CA GLU A 127 -3.02 -2.33 -16.29
C GLU A 127 -3.56 -0.96 -15.85
N GLY A 128 -4.32 -0.92 -14.75
CA GLY A 128 -4.87 0.31 -14.19
C GLY A 128 -3.80 1.27 -13.67
N CYS A 129 -2.78 0.77 -12.95
CA CYS A 129 -1.65 1.59 -12.52
C CYS A 129 -0.86 2.14 -13.72
N ALA A 130 -0.57 1.30 -14.73
CA ALA A 130 0.11 1.73 -15.94
C ALA A 130 -0.67 2.81 -16.70
N GLU A 131 -1.99 2.69 -16.78
CA GLU A 131 -2.85 3.71 -17.38
C GLU A 131 -2.84 5.01 -16.58
N TRP A 132 -2.98 4.92 -15.26
CA TRP A 132 -2.99 6.09 -14.40
C TRP A 132 -1.69 6.88 -14.46
N TYR A 133 -0.52 6.21 -14.45
CA TYR A 133 0.77 6.88 -14.61
C TYR A 133 0.98 7.45 -16.01
N ARG A 134 0.49 6.78 -17.06
CA ARG A 134 0.46 7.35 -18.43
C ARG A 134 -0.41 8.60 -18.53
N ALA A 135 -1.44 8.72 -17.70
CA ALA A 135 -2.35 9.85 -17.63
C ALA A 135 -1.93 10.94 -16.63
N GLY A 136 -0.69 10.88 -16.11
CA GLY A 136 -0.14 11.91 -15.22
C GLY A 136 0.10 11.48 -13.77
N GLY A 137 -0.45 10.34 -13.36
CA GLY A 137 -0.19 9.74 -12.06
C GLY A 137 -0.55 10.63 -10.85
N PRO A 138 0.15 10.47 -9.71
CA PRO A 138 -0.08 11.27 -8.52
C PRO A 138 0.41 12.70 -8.74
N GLY A 139 -0.50 13.63 -9.01
CA GLY A 139 -0.20 15.05 -9.10
C GLY A 139 -1.00 15.82 -10.16
N GLU A 140 -1.51 15.18 -11.20
CA GLU A 140 -2.24 15.88 -12.27
C GLU A 140 -3.72 16.19 -11.95
N GLY A 141 -4.00 16.56 -10.71
CA GLY A 141 -5.34 17.00 -10.27
C GLY A 141 -5.59 18.49 -10.52
N PRO A 142 -6.85 18.95 -10.52
CA PRO A 142 -7.24 20.36 -10.79
C PRO A 142 -6.78 21.38 -9.73
N TRP A 143 -5.91 20.99 -8.79
CA TRP A 143 -5.40 21.81 -7.70
C TRP A 143 -3.88 22.03 -7.81
N GLN A 144 -3.35 21.96 -9.03
CA GLN A 144 -1.99 22.40 -9.38
C GLN A 144 -1.96 23.91 -9.66
#